data_AF-A0A923VV79-F1
#
_entry.id   AF-A0A923VV79-F1
#
_cell.length_a   1.000
_cell.length_b   1.000
_cell.length_c   1.000
_cell.angle_alpha   90.00
_cell.angle_beta   90.00
_cell.angle_gamma   90.00
#
_symmetry.space_group_name_H-M   'P 1'
#
loop_
_entity.id
_entity.type
_entity.pdbx_description
1 polymer ?
#
loop_
_entity_poly.entity_id
_entity_poly.type
_entity_poly.pdbx_seq_one_letter_code
_entity_poly.pdbx_strand_id
1 'polypeptide(L)'
;MKIKEILSLLEEIAPLSYAEDFDNVGLLVGNQETELTGVLVCHDALESVIEEAVTKKCNLIVCFHPILFSGLKKITGKNYVEKAVIKAIKNDIAIYALHTALDNHQQGVNKIFCD
;
A
#
# COMPACT_ATOMS: atom_id res chain seq x y z
N MET A 1 -18.04 5.32 -3.40
CA MET A 1 -16.71 5.83 -3.79
C MET A 1 -15.84 4.62 -3.89
N LYS A 2 -15.17 4.42 -5.02
CA LYS A 2 -14.33 3.25 -5.26
C LYS A 2 -12.89 3.51 -4.85
N ILE A 3 -12.15 2.44 -4.57
CA ILE A 3 -10.72 2.52 -4.24
C ILE A 3 -9.93 3.30 -5.30
N LYS A 4 -10.24 3.11 -6.59
CA LYS A 4 -9.59 3.84 -7.69
C LYS A 4 -9.61 5.35 -7.55
N GLU A 5 -10.65 5.92 -6.95
CA GLU A 5 -10.75 7.37 -6.75
C GLU A 5 -9.69 7.87 -5.77
N ILE A 6 -9.37 7.07 -4.73
CA ILE A 6 -8.25 7.36 -3.82
C ILE A 6 -6.92 7.13 -4.51
N LEU A 7 -6.78 6.08 -5.32
CA LEU A 7 -5.53 5.80 -6.03
C LEU A 7 -5.16 6.95 -6.98
N SER A 8 -6.14 7.49 -7.73
CA SER A 8 -5.92 8.65 -8.58
C SER A 8 -5.44 9.87 -7.80
N LEU A 9 -6.01 10.12 -6.62
CA LEU A 9 -5.54 11.20 -5.75
C LEU A 9 -4.12 10.97 -5.23
N LEU A 10 -3.77 9.73 -4.87
CA LEU A 10 -2.42 9.39 -4.44
C LEU A 10 -1.40 9.59 -5.58
N GLU A 11 -1.77 9.25 -6.81
CA GLU A 11 -0.93 9.46 -8.00
C GLU A 11 -0.79 10.95 -8.39
N GLU A 12 -1.76 11.80 -8.04
CA GLU A 12 -1.59 13.26 -8.15
C GLU A 12 -0.59 13.80 -7.11
N ILE A 13 -0.55 13.21 -5.91
CA ILE A 13 0.35 13.60 -4.82
C ILE A 13 1.78 13.06 -5.03
N ALA A 14 1.90 11.82 -5.47
CA ALA A 14 3.17 11.14 -5.73
C ALA A 14 3.04 10.31 -7.00
N PRO A 15 3.26 10.93 -8.18
CA PRO A 15 3.20 10.23 -9.46
C PRO A 15 4.09 8.99 -9.47
N LEU A 16 3.57 7.86 -9.94
CA LEU A 16 4.35 6.61 -9.98
C LEU A 16 5.61 6.72 -10.85
N SER A 17 5.64 7.65 -11.81
CA SER A 17 6.82 7.97 -12.62
C SER A 17 7.97 8.60 -11.84
N TYR A 18 7.77 8.97 -10.58
CA TYR A 18 8.81 9.45 -9.69
C TYR A 18 9.51 8.31 -8.95
N ALA A 19 8.96 7.09 -8.99
CA ALA A 19 9.60 5.94 -8.38
C ALA A 19 10.88 5.55 -9.14
N GLU A 20 11.85 5.01 -8.40
CA GLU A 20 13.07 4.44 -8.96
C GLU A 20 12.79 3.13 -9.72
N ASP A 21 13.62 2.82 -10.71
CA ASP A 21 13.42 1.66 -11.61
C ASP A 21 13.37 0.29 -10.91
N PHE A 22 13.97 0.18 -9.72
CA PHE A 22 14.00 -1.07 -8.96
C PHE A 22 12.75 -1.27 -8.07
N ASP A 23 11.91 -0.24 -7.95
CA ASP A 23 10.87 -0.17 -6.94
C ASP A 23 9.59 -0.91 -7.36
N ASN A 24 8.71 -1.19 -6.40
CA ASN A 24 7.39 -1.75 -6.63
C ASN A 24 6.30 -0.93 -5.92
N VAL A 25 5.87 0.15 -6.57
CA VAL A 25 4.87 1.10 -6.09
C VAL A 25 3.50 0.88 -6.73
N GLY A 26 2.47 1.56 -6.23
CA GLY A 26 1.10 1.45 -6.72
C GLY A 26 0.28 0.40 -5.98
N LEU A 27 -0.79 -0.09 -6.62
CA LEU A 27 -1.68 -1.11 -6.04
C LEU A 27 -1.02 -2.50 -6.11
N LEU A 28 -0.65 -3.04 -4.95
CA LEU A 28 0.06 -4.32 -4.83
C LEU A 28 -0.88 -5.51 -4.60
N VAL A 29 -1.97 -5.30 -3.87
CA VAL A 29 -2.97 -6.32 -3.53
C VAL A 29 -4.35 -5.69 -3.60
N GLY A 30 -5.35 -6.44 -4.08
CA GLY A 30 -6.76 -6.03 -4.07
C GLY A 30 -7.31 -5.66 -5.44
N ASN A 31 -8.49 -5.04 -5.45
CA ASN A 31 -9.20 -4.62 -6.65
C ASN A 31 -9.61 -3.15 -6.55
N GLN A 32 -9.14 -2.31 -7.47
CA GLN A 32 -9.41 -0.87 -7.49
C GLN A 32 -10.91 -0.54 -7.72
N GLU A 33 -11.69 -1.47 -8.27
CA GLU A 33 -13.13 -1.28 -8.51
C GLU A 33 -14.01 -1.57 -7.29
N THR A 34 -13.44 -2.05 -6.18
CA THR A 34 -14.13 -2.30 -4.91
C THR A 34 -14.60 -0.99 -4.27
N GLU A 35 -15.79 -1.00 -3.67
CA GLU A 35 -16.30 0.13 -2.88
C GLU A 35 -15.42 0.36 -1.66
N LEU A 36 -15.00 1.60 -1.43
CA LEU A 36 -14.16 1.99 -0.30
C LEU A 36 -14.99 2.09 0.98
N THR A 37 -14.52 1.44 2.05
CA THR A 37 -15.12 1.52 3.39
C THR A 37 -14.27 2.34 4.36
N GLY A 38 -12.96 2.41 4.12
CA GLY A 38 -12.04 3.21 4.93
C GLY A 38 -10.59 3.02 4.50
N VAL A 39 -9.76 4.02 4.81
CA VAL A 39 -8.32 4.03 4.52
C VAL A 39 -7.54 3.95 5.82
N LEU A 40 -6.55 3.05 5.89
CA LEU A 40 -5.56 3.01 6.97
C LEU A 40 -4.20 3.39 6.38
N VAL A 41 -3.56 4.41 6.94
CA VAL A 41 -2.22 4.84 6.53
C VAL A 41 -1.19 4.25 7.49
N CYS A 42 -0.12 3.64 6.97
CA CYS A 42 0.94 3.06 7.78
C CYS A 42 2.32 3.19 7.10
N HIS A 43 3.38 2.80 7.82
CA HIS A 43 4.71 2.68 7.23
C HIS A 43 4.88 1.32 6.55
N ASP A 44 4.65 0.23 7.29
CA ASP A 44 4.74 -1.15 6.82
C ASP A 44 3.39 -1.87 6.91
N ALA A 45 2.96 -2.56 5.85
CA ALA A 45 1.71 -3.33 5.82
C ALA A 45 1.89 -4.75 6.41
N LEU A 46 2.34 -4.84 7.66
CA LEU A 46 2.52 -6.12 8.37
C LEU A 46 1.18 -6.79 8.70
N GLU A 47 1.22 -8.08 9.06
CA GLU A 47 0.04 -8.87 9.42
C GLU A 47 -0.81 -8.20 10.52
N SER A 48 -0.18 -7.55 11.50
CA SER A 48 -0.87 -6.81 12.57
C SER A 48 -1.59 -5.56 12.07
N VAL A 49 -1.06 -4.89 11.03
CA VAL A 49 -1.70 -3.73 10.41
C VAL A 49 -2.90 -4.15 9.57
N ILE A 50 -2.82 -5.31 8.91
CA ILE A 50 -3.99 -5.89 8.24
C ILE A 50 -5.10 -6.15 9.27
N GLU A 51 -4.77 -6.69 10.44
CA GLU A 51 -5.72 -6.95 11.52
C GLU A 51 -6.30 -5.67 12.13
N GLU A 52 -5.50 -4.61 12.24
CA GLU A 52 -5.98 -3.28 12.60
C GLU A 52 -6.98 -2.75 11.55
N ALA A 53 -6.70 -2.89 10.26
CA ALA A 53 -7.59 -2.46 9.19
C ALA A 53 -8.93 -3.22 9.25
N VAL A 54 -8.92 -4.54 9.48
CA VAL A 54 -10.13 -5.34 9.70
C VAL A 54 -10.93 -4.79 10.89
N THR A 55 -10.27 -4.57 12.03
CA THR A 55 -10.91 -4.08 13.26
C THR A 55 -11.54 -2.70 13.06
N LYS A 56 -10.86 -1.82 12.32
CA LYS A 56 -11.32 -0.47 11.98
C LYS A 56 -12.27 -0.42 10.77
N LYS A 57 -12.53 -1.56 10.14
CA LYS A 57 -13.37 -1.68 8.92
C LYS A 57 -12.83 -0.86 7.73
N CYS A 58 -11.51 -0.70 7.65
CA CYS A 58 -10.82 -0.15 6.49
C CYS A 58 -10.53 -1.26 5.48
N ASN A 59 -10.73 -0.98 4.20
CA ASN A 59 -10.45 -1.92 3.11
C ASN A 59 -9.41 -1.41 2.10
N LEU A 60 -8.76 -0.30 2.41
CA LEU A 60 -7.56 0.17 1.73
C LEU A 60 -6.48 0.49 2.74
N ILE A 61 -5.30 -0.11 2.58
CA ILE A 61 -4.09 0.27 3.28
C ILE A 61 -3.21 1.06 2.30
N VAL A 62 -2.78 2.24 2.73
CA VAL A 62 -1.77 3.06 2.04
C VAL A 62 -0.51 2.99 2.89
N CYS A 63 0.53 2.37 2.37
CA CYS A 63 1.79 2.19 3.06
C CYS A 63 2.95 2.89 2.36
N PHE A 64 4.01 3.17 3.12
CA PHE A 64 5.23 3.70 2.53
C PHE A 64 6.07 2.56 1.94
N HIS A 65 6.44 1.55 2.74
CA HIS A 65 7.22 0.41 2.24
C HIS A 65 6.33 -0.61 1.52
N PRO A 66 6.72 -1.08 0.33
CA PRO A 66 5.96 -2.09 -0.40
C PRO A 66 6.14 -3.46 0.25
N ILE A 67 5.04 -4.05 0.74
CA ILE A 67 5.07 -5.41 1.31
C ILE A 67 5.49 -6.46 0.27
N LEU A 68 5.22 -6.21 -1.02
CA LEU A 68 5.66 -7.01 -2.16
C LEU A 68 6.86 -6.36 -2.86
N PHE A 69 8.02 -6.23 -2.22
CA PHE A 69 9.17 -5.62 -2.90
C PHE A 69 9.76 -6.48 -4.05
N SER A 70 9.64 -7.80 -3.96
CA SER A 70 10.05 -8.73 -5.01
C SER A 70 8.95 -9.73 -5.32
N GLY A 71 8.95 -10.29 -6.54
CA GLY A 71 7.93 -11.21 -6.99
C GLY A 71 7.82 -12.49 -6.13
N LEU A 72 6.60 -12.82 -5.71
CA LEU A 72 6.31 -14.04 -4.97
C LEU A 72 6.24 -15.25 -5.90
N LYS A 73 7.03 -16.28 -5.63
CA LYS A 73 6.96 -17.57 -6.36
C LYS A 73 6.02 -18.59 -5.70
N LYS A 74 5.68 -18.39 -4.42
CA LYS A 74 4.81 -19.27 -3.63
C LYS A 74 4.03 -18.43 -2.62
N ILE A 75 2.79 -18.83 -2.32
CA ILE A 75 1.93 -18.22 -1.30
C ILE A 75 1.39 -19.34 -0.42
N THR A 76 2.12 -19.62 0.66
CA THR A 76 1.85 -20.71 1.61
C THR A 76 1.80 -20.24 3.06
N GLY A 77 2.03 -18.94 3.30
CA GLY A 77 2.09 -18.35 4.64
C GLY A 77 3.43 -18.65 5.35
N LYS A 78 4.48 -18.98 4.60
CA LYS A 78 5.77 -19.41 5.15
C LYS A 78 6.52 -18.26 5.84
N ASN A 79 6.40 -17.04 5.31
CA ASN A 79 7.05 -15.85 5.84
C ASN A 79 6.03 -14.74 6.10
N TYR A 80 6.49 -13.63 6.67
CA TYR A 80 5.62 -12.52 7.06
C TYR A 80 4.94 -11.84 5.87
N VAL A 81 5.63 -11.72 4.71
CA VAL A 81 5.06 -11.15 3.48
C VAL A 81 3.88 -11.99 3.01
N GLU A 82 4.07 -13.30 2.86
CA GLU A 82 3.02 -14.22 2.46
C GLU A 82 1.84 -14.20 3.44
N LYS A 83 2.11 -14.14 4.76
CA LYS A 83 1.05 -14.06 5.78
C LYS A 83 0.23 -12.78 5.67
N ALA A 84 0.89 -11.63 5.52
CA ALA A 84 0.22 -10.35 5.34
C ALA A 84 -0.65 -10.35 4.07
N VAL A 85 -0.10 -10.82 2.95
CA VAL A 85 -0.82 -10.92 1.67
C VAL A 85 -2.02 -11.86 1.76
N ILE A 86 -1.85 -13.06 2.33
CA ILE A 86 -2.95 -14.01 2.55
C ILE A 86 -4.05 -13.38 3.41
N LYS A 87 -3.68 -12.72 4.51
CA LYS A 87 -4.65 -12.09 5.41
C LYS A 87 -5.39 -10.94 4.72
N ALA A 88 -4.69 -10.11 3.94
CA ALA A 88 -5.29 -9.02 3.19
C ALA A 88 -6.30 -9.53 2.16
N ILE A 89 -5.92 -10.53 1.36
CA ILE A 89 -6.80 -11.17 0.36
C ILE A 89 -8.05 -11.77 1.03
N LYS A 90 -7.90 -12.49 2.15
CA LYS A 90 -9.02 -13.14 2.85
C LYS A 90 -10.02 -12.16 3.48
N ASN A 91 -9.63 -10.91 3.69
CA ASN A 91 -10.47 -9.88 4.31
C ASN A 91 -10.83 -8.76 3.32
N ASP A 92 -10.61 -8.97 2.02
CA ASP A 92 -10.90 -8.00 0.96
C ASP A 92 -10.23 -6.63 1.18
N ILE A 93 -9.00 -6.63 1.72
CA ILE A 93 -8.21 -5.42 1.96
C ILE A 93 -7.22 -5.22 0.82
N ALA A 94 -7.29 -4.04 0.19
CA ALA A 94 -6.30 -3.58 -0.78
C ALA A 94 -5.07 -2.99 -0.10
N ILE A 95 -3.90 -3.13 -0.73
CA ILE A 95 -2.63 -2.55 -0.26
C ILE A 95 -2.01 -1.74 -1.40
N TYR A 96 -1.76 -0.46 -1.15
CA TYR A 96 -1.10 0.47 -2.07
C TYR A 96 0.19 1.00 -1.44
N ALA A 97 1.29 1.04 -2.21
CA ALA A 97 2.58 1.53 -1.74
C ALA A 97 3.06 2.77 -2.52
N LEU A 98 3.59 3.76 -1.79
CA LEU A 98 4.11 5.02 -2.35
C LEU A 98 5.64 5.03 -2.49
N HIS A 99 6.36 4.55 -1.48
CA HIS A 99 7.81 4.40 -1.41
C HIS A 99 8.63 5.53 -2.09
N THR A 100 9.52 5.19 -3.04
CA THR A 100 10.44 6.16 -3.63
C THR A 100 9.74 7.26 -4.44
N ALA A 101 8.53 7.04 -4.94
CA ALA A 101 7.75 8.09 -5.59
C ALA A 101 7.44 9.26 -4.64
N LEU A 102 7.20 8.95 -3.35
CA LEU A 102 7.00 9.98 -2.33
C LEU A 102 8.32 10.55 -1.80
N ASP A 103 9.41 9.77 -1.76
CA ASP A 103 10.73 10.31 -1.42
C ASP A 103 11.20 11.36 -2.43
N ASN A 104 10.98 11.08 -3.71
CA ASN A 104 11.37 11.94 -4.83
C ASN A 104 10.41 13.11 -5.06
N HIS A 105 9.25 13.14 -4.39
CA HIS A 105 8.33 14.26 -4.47
C HIS A 105 8.89 15.48 -3.73
N GLN A 106 8.80 16.67 -4.35
CA GLN A 106 9.37 17.92 -3.79
C GLN A 106 8.79 18.33 -2.43
N GLN A 107 7.56 17.91 -2.15
CA GLN A 107 6.86 18.11 -0.87
C GLN A 107 6.67 16.78 -0.11
N GLY A 108 7.51 15.79 -0.42
CA GLY A 108 7.43 14.44 0.13
C GLY A 108 8.21 14.26 1.43
N VAL A 109 8.64 13.02 1.69
CA VAL A 109 9.28 12.61 2.96
C VAL A 109 10.48 13.49 3.32
N ASN A 110 11.37 13.73 2.36
CA ASN A 110 12.59 14.52 2.58
C ASN A 110 12.29 15.97 2.99
N LYS A 111 11.22 16.57 2.44
CA LYS A 111 10.81 17.93 2.79
C LYS A 111 10.34 18.01 4.25
N ILE A 112 9.58 17.01 4.72
CA ILE A 112 9.11 16.94 6.11
C ILE A 112 10.28 16.90 7.09
N PHE A 113 11.37 16.19 6.77
CA PHE A 113 12.56 16.15 7.63
C PHE A 113 13.38 17.45 7.63
N CYS A 114 13.25 18.27 6.59
CA CYS A 114 13.94 19.56 6.50
C CYS A 114 13.19 20.70 7.20
N ASP A 115 11.92 20.51 7.56
CA ASP A 115 11.09 21.49 8.30
C ASP A 115 11.24 21.34 9.81
#